data_AF-A0A101EFE0-F1
#
_entry.id   AF-A0A101EFE0-F1
#
_cell.length_a   1.000
_cell.length_b   1.000
_cell.length_c   1.000
_cell.angle_alpha   90.00
_cell.angle_beta   90.00
_cell.angle_gamma   90.00
#
_symmetry.space_group_name_H-M   'P 1'
#
loop_
_entity.id
_entity.type
_entity.pdbx_description
1 polymer ?
#
loop_
_entity_poly.entity_id
_entity_poly.type
_entity_poly.pdbx_seq_one_letter_code
_entity_poly.pdbx_strand_id
1 'polypeptide(L)' 'MKSGEAFLPLHDGKAPRWLLEKMKKLSSLLIEAIIGLYGTEELLRRLSDPFWFQSFGCLLG' A
#
# COMPACT_ATOMS: atom_id res chain seq x y z
N MET A 1 25.40 6.84 7.11
CA MET A 1 24.03 6.31 7.25
C MET A 1 23.08 7.50 7.23
N LYS A 2 22.10 7.55 6.31
CA LYS A 2 21.02 8.54 6.40
C LYS A 2 19.97 7.97 7.34
N SER A 3 19.91 8.46 8.57
CA SER A 3 18.83 8.17 9.51
C SER A 3 17.77 9.26 9.41
N GLY A 4 16.50 8.87 9.38
CA GLY A 4 15.34 9.74 9.48
C GLY A 4 14.24 8.97 10.20
N GLU A 5 13.49 9.64 11.07
CA GLU A 5 12.32 9.05 11.73
C GLU A 5 11.10 9.16 10.83
N ALA A 6 10.44 8.03 10.57
CA ALA A 6 9.13 7.98 9.94
C ALA A 6 8.07 7.82 11.04
N PHE A 7 7.30 8.88 11.30
CA PHE A 7 6.18 8.82 12.21
C PHE A 7 4.96 8.24 11.47
N LEU A 8 4.59 7.01 11.80
CA LEU A 8 3.45 6.28 11.22
C LEU A 8 2.40 6.07 12.33
N PRO A 9 1.58 7.09 12.64
CA PRO A 9 0.57 6.96 13.67
C PRO A 9 -0.50 5.95 13.24
N LEU A 10 -0.90 5.06 14.14
CA LEU A 10 -2.10 4.28 13.95
C LEU A 10 -3.30 5.20 14.19
N HIS A 11 -4.02 5.54 13.12
CA HIS A 11 -5.28 6.28 13.22
C HIS A 11 -6.33 5.39 13.88
N ASP A 12 -6.96 5.91 14.92
CA ASP A 12 -8.12 5.32 15.55
C ASP A 12 -9.40 5.61 14.74
N GLY A 13 -10.39 4.73 14.87
CA GLY A 13 -11.63 4.80 14.10
C GLY A 13 -11.62 3.97 12.81
N LYS A 14 -12.74 4.04 12.06
CA LYS A 14 -12.91 3.31 10.80
C LYS A 14 -12.78 4.27 9.62
N ALA A 15 -12.03 3.85 8.60
CA ALA A 15 -12.03 4.53 7.32
C ALA A 15 -13.48 4.66 6.79
N PRO A 16 -13.91 5.85 6.33
CA PRO A 16 -15.23 6.01 5.74
C PRO A 16 -15.44 5.05 4.57
N ARG A 17 -16.63 4.44 4.48
CA ARG A 17 -16.93 3.41 3.47
C ARG A 17 -16.64 3.88 2.05
N TRP A 18 -16.97 5.13 1.72
CA TRP A 18 -16.74 5.70 0.40
C TRP A 18 -15.24 5.79 0.03
N LEU A 19 -14.37 6.00 1.02
CA LEU A 19 -12.93 6.06 0.82
C LEU A 19 -12.39 4.65 0.59
N LEU A 20 -12.78 3.71 1.44
CA LEU A 20 -12.36 2.31 1.34
C LEU A 20 -12.72 1.70 -0.03
N GLU A 21 -13.90 2.01 -0.57
CA GLU A 21 -14.29 1.53 -1.91
C GLU A 21 -13.41 2.13 -3.02
N LYS A 22 -13.00 3.40 -2.91
CA LYS A 22 -12.04 4.01 -3.84
C LYS A 22 -10.65 3.38 -3.73
N MET A 23 -10.16 3.17 -2.51
CA MET A 23 -8.87 2.54 -2.23
C MET A 23 -8.80 1.13 -2.83
N LYS A 24 -9.83 0.31 -2.61
CA LYS A 24 -9.91 -1.05 -3.19
C LYS A 24 -9.85 -1.05 -4.71
N LYS A 25 -10.57 -0.13 -5.35
CA LYS A 25 -10.58 -0.03 -6.83
C LYS A 25 -9.20 0.33 -7.36
N LEU A 26 -8.54 1.32 -6.75
CA LEU A 26 -7.20 1.72 -7.14
C LEU A 26 -6.17 0.61 -6.85
N SER A 27 -6.26 -0.04 -5.69
CA SER A 27 -5.33 -1.11 -5.30
C SER A 27 -5.40 -2.29 -6.25
N SER A 28 -6.60 -2.69 -6.70
CA SER A 28 -6.76 -3.79 -7.67
C SER A 28 -6.00 -3.50 -8.96
N LEU A 29 -6.17 -2.30 -9.53
CA LEU A 29 -5.52 -1.90 -10.78
C LEU A 29 -3.99 -1.87 -10.65
N LEU A 30 -3.48 -1.35 -9.54
CA LEU A 30 -2.03 -1.31 -9.29
C LEU A 30 -1.45 -2.71 -9.09
N ILE A 31 -2.16 -3.57 -8.36
CA ILE A 31 -1.74 -4.96 -8.12
C ILE A 31 -1.74 -5.74 -9.44
N GLU A 32 -2.79 -5.61 -10.25
CA GLU A 32 -2.87 -6.22 -11.59
C GLU A 32 -1.72 -5.77 -12.49
N ALA A 33 -1.39 -4.47 -12.47
CA ALA A 33 -0.25 -3.94 -13.21
C ALA A 33 1.10 -4.51 -12.71
N ILE A 34 1.30 -4.61 -11.39
CA ILE A 34 2.51 -5.21 -10.80
C ILE A 34 2.64 -6.68 -11.21
N ILE A 35 1.56 -7.46 -11.08
CA ILE A 35 1.57 -8.87 -11.49
C ILE A 35 1.82 -8.99 -12.99
N GLY A 36 1.18 -8.18 -13.82
CA GLY A 36 1.34 -8.22 -15.27
C GLY A 36 2.76 -7.89 -15.75
N LEU A 37 3.47 -7.01 -15.03
CA LEU A 37 4.83 -6.57 -15.38
C LEU A 37 5.93 -7.43 -14.74
N TYR A 38 5.70 -7.92 -13.52
CA TYR A 38 6.76 -8.52 -12.69
C TYR A 38 6.40 -9.89 -12.09
N GLY A 39 5.16 -10.36 -12.27
CA GLY A 39 4.67 -11.61 -11.72
C GLY A 39 4.20 -11.51 -10.26
N THR A 40 3.55 -12.59 -9.79
CA THR A 40 2.98 -12.67 -8.44
C THR A 40 4.04 -12.68 -7.33
N GLU A 41 5.21 -13.27 -7.59
CA GLU A 41 6.30 -13.33 -6.60
C GLU A 41 6.81 -11.92 -6.24
N GLU A 42 6.92 -11.03 -7.22
CA GLU A 42 7.33 -9.64 -6.97
C GLU A 42 6.30 -8.87 -6.13
N LEU A 43 5.00 -9.11 -6.35
CA LEU A 43 3.95 -8.53 -5.51
C LEU A 43 4.13 -8.96 -4.04
N LEU A 44 4.32 -10.26 -3.80
CA LEU A 44 4.51 -10.79 -2.45
C LEU A 44 5.78 -10.19 -1.81
N ARG A 45 6.88 -10.13 -2.55
CA ARG A 45 8.14 -9.51 -2.09
C ARG A 45 7.94 -8.05 -1.66
N ARG A 46 7.19 -7.28 -2.45
CA ARG A 46 6.88 -5.86 -2.14
C ARG A 46 5.95 -5.71 -0.94
N LEU A 47 4.90 -6.52 -0.86
CA LEU A 47 3.98 -6.51 0.28
C LEU A 47 4.65 -6.94 1.58
N SER A 48 5.70 -7.77 1.52
CA SER A 48 6.51 -8.17 2.67
C SER A 48 7.49 -7.07 3.14
N ASP A 49 7.77 -6.05 2.33
CA ASP A 49 8.59 -4.90 2.76
C ASP A 49 7.71 -3.90 3.54
N PRO A 50 7.96 -3.67 4.85
CA PRO A 50 7.12 -2.80 5.66
C PRO A 50 7.07 -1.34 5.16
N PHE A 51 8.17 -0.82 4.62
CA PHE A 51 8.22 0.55 4.09
C PHE A 51 7.44 0.68 2.80
N TRP A 52 7.56 -0.31 1.91
CA TRP A 52 6.79 -0.35 0.67
C TRP A 52 5.30 -0.50 0.98
N PHE A 53 4.91 -1.40 1.89
CA PHE A 53 3.51 -1.60 2.26
C PHE A 53 2.88 -0.34 2.87
N GLN A 54 3.60 0.36 3.76
CA GLN A 54 3.14 1.64 4.31
C GLN A 54 3.02 2.72 3.22
N SER A 55 4.03 2.84 2.34
CA SER A 55 3.99 3.79 1.22
C SER A 55 2.82 3.50 0.26
N PHE A 56 2.52 2.21 0.03
CA PHE A 56 1.37 1.79 -0.76
C PHE A 56 0.06 2.18 -0.07
N GLY A 57 -0.05 2.00 1.26
CA GLY A 57 -1.18 2.50 2.04
C GLY A 57 -1.38 4.02 1.88
N CYS A 58 -0.32 4.81 2.05
CA CYS A 58 -0.36 6.26 1.87
C CYS A 58 -0.76 6.69 0.45
N LEU A 59 -0.38 5.92 -0.57
CA LEU A 59 -0.77 6.17 -1.96
C LEU A 59 -2.28 5.95 -2.16
N LEU A 60 -2.86 4.96 -1.48
CA LEU A 60 -4.27 4.61 -1.64
C LEU A 60 -5.21 5.60 -0.94
N GLY A 61 -4.83 6.09 0.25
CA GLY A 61 -5.64 7.03 1.04
C GLY A 61 -5.48 6.88 2.54
#